data_AF-X1GCN5-F1
#
_entry.id   AF-X1GCN5-F1
#
_cell.length_a   1.000
_cell.length_b   1.000
_cell.length_c   1.000
_cell.angle_alpha   90.00
_cell.angle_beta   90.00
_cell.angle_gamma   90.00
#
_symmetry.space_group_name_H-M   'P 1'
#
loop_
_entity.id
_entity.type
_entity.pdbx_description
1 polymer ?
#
loop_
_entity_poly.entity_id
_entity_poly.type
_entity_poly.pdbx_seq_one_letter_code
_entity_poly.pdbx_strand_id
1 'polypeptide(L)'
;MINQKLFVFEFSSGGGFNQVDIPPSLFCEGYAMLRTIIADFKKLGFQISTLLDFRINFLSQYLETGKIKLVRKNDDYIKVYTDCLNECTYCFIIAPEFSSHLYNLTKIAKDNGKIILSIDLGGIVLGAHKLETYKFFMVNNASTPKTYHIPFKENNFDLQFVLQNLTS
;
A
#
# COMPACT_ATOMS: atom_id res chain seq x y z
N MET A 1 -6.98 19.71 -20.38
CA MET A 1 -7.25 18.38 -19.78
C MET A 1 -5.95 17.58 -19.82
N ILE A 2 -5.53 17.03 -18.67
CA ILE A 2 -4.34 16.17 -18.59
C ILE A 2 -4.72 14.83 -19.25
N ASN A 3 -4.11 14.45 -20.37
CA ASN A 3 -4.39 13.19 -21.05
C ASN A 3 -3.34 12.12 -20.69
N GLN A 4 -3.16 11.87 -19.39
CA GLN A 4 -2.12 10.97 -18.89
C GLN A 4 -2.73 9.70 -18.30
N LYS A 5 -2.01 8.57 -18.47
CA LYS A 5 -2.42 7.26 -17.99
C LYS A 5 -1.88 7.02 -16.59
N LEU A 6 -2.79 6.77 -15.65
CA LEU A 6 -2.52 6.46 -14.25
C LEU A 6 -3.04 5.06 -13.92
N PHE A 7 -2.19 4.23 -13.33
CA PHE A 7 -2.60 2.97 -12.73
C PHE A 7 -2.76 3.13 -11.22
N VAL A 8 -3.98 2.93 -10.71
CA VAL A 8 -4.25 2.93 -9.26
C VAL A 8 -4.42 1.49 -8.82
N PHE A 9 -3.64 1.05 -7.85
CA PHE A 9 -3.69 -0.32 -7.34
C PHE A 9 -3.89 -0.30 -5.83
N GLU A 10 -4.83 -1.10 -5.34
CA GLU A 10 -4.94 -1.43 -3.92
C GLU A 10 -4.81 -2.94 -3.71
N PHE A 11 -4.00 -3.35 -2.74
CA PHE A 11 -3.60 -4.74 -2.55
C PHE A 11 -4.78 -5.69 -2.30
N SER A 12 -5.66 -5.36 -1.36
CA SER A 12 -6.70 -6.28 -0.87
C SER A 12 -7.78 -6.51 -1.92
N SER A 13 -8.28 -5.42 -2.51
CA SER A 13 -9.29 -5.43 -3.55
C SER A 13 -8.71 -5.73 -4.94
N GLY A 14 -7.42 -5.49 -5.17
CA GLY A 14 -6.75 -5.71 -6.46
C GLY A 14 -6.20 -7.12 -6.69
N GLY A 15 -6.44 -8.05 -5.76
CA GLY A 15 -6.08 -9.47 -5.92
C GLY A 15 -4.83 -9.92 -5.19
N GLY A 16 -4.27 -9.13 -4.26
CA GLY A 16 -3.15 -9.56 -3.41
C GLY A 16 -3.49 -10.74 -2.50
N PHE A 17 -4.78 -10.97 -2.24
CA PHE A 17 -5.31 -12.15 -1.55
C PHE A 17 -5.99 -13.13 -2.51
N ASN A 18 -5.73 -13.12 -3.82
CA ASN A 18 -6.50 -13.94 -4.79
C ASN A 18 -6.46 -15.45 -4.51
N GLN A 19 -5.40 -15.94 -3.85
CA GLN A 19 -5.20 -17.35 -3.50
C GLN A 19 -5.76 -17.75 -2.13
N VAL A 20 -6.18 -16.79 -1.30
CA VAL A 20 -6.72 -16.99 0.06
C VAL A 20 -8.01 -16.21 0.25
N ASP A 21 -8.68 -16.35 1.39
CA ASP A 21 -9.84 -15.51 1.69
C ASP A 21 -9.41 -14.07 1.98
N ILE A 22 -10.18 -13.10 1.45
CA ILE A 22 -9.93 -11.68 1.69
C ILE A 22 -10.45 -11.34 3.10
N PRO A 23 -9.61 -10.84 4.02
CA PRO A 23 -10.07 -10.42 5.34
C PRO A 23 -11.09 -9.27 5.19
N PRO A 24 -12.34 -9.38 5.70
CA PRO A 24 -13.38 -8.39 5.45
C PRO A 24 -13.04 -6.97 5.93
N SER A 25 -12.33 -6.83 7.05
CA SER A 25 -11.90 -5.53 7.57
C SER A 25 -10.93 -4.83 6.62
N LEU A 26 -9.88 -5.53 6.19
CA LEU A 26 -8.89 -5.02 5.23
C LEU A 26 -9.54 -4.72 3.87
N PHE A 27 -10.50 -5.54 3.46
CA PHE A 27 -11.22 -5.34 2.21
C PHE A 27 -12.00 -4.01 2.20
N CYS A 28 -12.80 -3.76 3.24
CA CYS A 28 -13.63 -2.55 3.32
C CYS A 28 -12.78 -1.28 3.28
N GLU A 29 -11.71 -1.24 4.08
CA GLU A 29 -10.78 -0.11 4.13
C GLU A 29 -10.04 0.07 2.80
N GLY A 30 -9.48 -1.02 2.28
CA GLY A 30 -8.76 -1.04 1.00
C GLY A 30 -9.60 -0.58 -0.18
N TYR A 31 -10.80 -1.13 -0.34
CA TYR A 31 -11.70 -0.75 -1.43
C TYR A 31 -12.19 0.70 -1.31
N ALA A 32 -12.44 1.20 -0.09
CA ALA A 32 -12.80 2.59 0.12
C ALA A 32 -11.66 3.54 -0.30
N MET A 33 -10.41 3.22 0.05
CA MET A 33 -9.24 3.98 -0.41
C MET A 33 -9.12 3.93 -1.94
N LEU A 34 -9.23 2.75 -2.56
CA LEU A 34 -9.18 2.57 -4.01
C LEU A 34 -10.21 3.47 -4.71
N ARG A 35 -11.48 3.36 -4.31
CA ARG A 35 -12.59 4.12 -4.91
C ARG A 35 -12.37 5.63 -4.79
N THR A 36 -11.94 6.09 -3.63
CA THR A 36 -11.72 7.52 -3.36
C THR A 36 -10.60 8.08 -4.24
N ILE A 37 -9.46 7.40 -4.30
CA ILE A 37 -8.31 7.82 -5.11
C ILE A 37 -8.66 7.82 -6.61
N ILE A 38 -9.40 6.81 -7.09
CA ILE A 38 -9.87 6.78 -8.47
C ILE A 38 -10.77 7.99 -8.78
N ALA A 39 -11.72 8.30 -7.90
CA ALA A 39 -12.63 9.43 -8.11
C ALA A 39 -11.88 10.78 -8.15
N ASP A 40 -10.92 10.98 -7.26
CA ASP A 40 -10.15 12.22 -7.19
C ASP A 40 -9.25 12.43 -8.41
N PHE A 41 -8.49 11.40 -8.82
CA PHE A 41 -7.66 11.50 -10.03
C PHE A 41 -8.49 11.63 -11.31
N LYS A 42 -9.71 11.08 -11.34
CA LYS A 42 -10.60 11.26 -12.49
C LYS A 42 -11.03 12.71 -12.64
N LYS A 43 -11.36 13.39 -11.54
CA LYS A 43 -11.67 14.84 -11.56
C LYS A 43 -10.50 15.68 -12.05
N LEU A 44 -9.26 15.23 -11.82
CA LEU A 44 -8.05 15.86 -12.35
C LEU A 44 -7.81 15.56 -13.86
N GLY A 45 -8.61 14.68 -14.46
CA GLY A 45 -8.59 14.35 -15.89
C GLY A 45 -7.78 13.13 -16.28
N PHE A 46 -7.22 12.37 -15.33
CA PHE A 46 -6.42 11.18 -15.65
C PHE A 46 -7.25 10.08 -16.30
N GLN A 47 -6.62 9.35 -17.24
CA GLN A 47 -7.11 8.06 -17.71
C GLN A 47 -6.68 6.98 -16.73
N ILE A 48 -7.62 6.47 -15.96
CA ILE A 48 -7.31 5.56 -14.86
C ILE A 48 -7.50 4.11 -15.31
N SER A 49 -6.55 3.24 -14.96
CA SER A 49 -6.72 1.79 -14.94
C SER A 49 -6.53 1.24 -13.52
N THR A 50 -7.11 0.08 -13.23
CA THR A 50 -6.97 -0.60 -11.94
C THR A 50 -7.09 -2.12 -12.06
N LEU A 51 -6.75 -2.83 -10.98
CA LEU A 51 -7.03 -4.24 -10.80
C LEU A 51 -8.18 -4.44 -9.83
N LEU A 52 -8.90 -5.54 -10.01
CA LEU A 52 -9.93 -5.96 -9.06
C LEU A 52 -9.96 -7.49 -8.95
N ASP A 53 -10.04 -8.00 -7.74
CA ASP A 53 -10.27 -9.41 -7.49
C ASP A 53 -11.63 -9.81 -8.07
N PHE A 54 -11.67 -10.91 -8.82
CA PHE A 54 -12.88 -11.35 -9.50
C PHE A 54 -14.07 -11.56 -8.56
N ARG A 55 -13.81 -11.97 -7.30
CA ARG A 55 -14.85 -12.25 -6.29
C ARG A 55 -15.67 -11.01 -5.95
N ILE A 56 -15.12 -9.82 -6.15
CA ILE A 56 -15.76 -8.53 -5.85
C ILE A 56 -16.11 -7.74 -7.12
N ASN A 57 -16.10 -8.37 -8.29
CA ASN A 57 -16.36 -7.70 -9.57
C ASN A 57 -17.72 -6.98 -9.62
N PHE A 58 -18.71 -7.41 -8.84
CA PHE A 58 -20.00 -6.73 -8.73
C PHE A 58 -19.89 -5.28 -8.21
N LEU A 59 -18.77 -4.93 -7.57
CA LEU A 59 -18.46 -3.58 -7.12
C LEU A 59 -17.76 -2.71 -8.18
N SER A 60 -17.36 -3.28 -9.33
CA SER A 60 -16.70 -2.54 -10.41
C SER A 60 -17.50 -1.31 -10.88
N GLN A 61 -18.84 -1.41 -10.86
CA GLN A 61 -19.76 -0.33 -11.22
C GLN A 61 -19.63 0.94 -10.36
N TYR A 62 -19.05 0.84 -9.15
CA TYR A 62 -18.84 1.98 -8.26
C TYR A 62 -17.45 2.62 -8.42
N LEU A 63 -16.61 2.05 -9.28
CA LEU A 63 -15.30 2.61 -9.62
C LEU A 63 -15.44 3.43 -10.90
N GLU A 64 -15.13 4.71 -10.83
CA GLU A 64 -15.26 5.62 -11.97
C GLU A 64 -14.14 5.46 -13.01
N THR A 65 -13.61 4.26 -13.25
CA THR A 65 -12.49 4.02 -14.19
C THR A 65 -12.98 3.39 -15.50
N GLY A 66 -12.31 3.71 -16.61
CA GLY A 66 -12.59 3.11 -17.92
C GLY A 66 -11.91 1.76 -18.16
N LYS A 67 -11.00 1.32 -17.28
CA LYS A 67 -10.22 0.08 -17.48
C LYS A 67 -9.98 -0.67 -16.18
N ILE A 68 -10.71 -1.77 -15.99
CA ILE A 68 -10.55 -2.68 -14.86
C ILE A 68 -10.08 -4.03 -15.41
N LYS A 69 -8.95 -4.55 -14.91
CA LYS A 69 -8.50 -5.92 -15.20
C LYS A 69 -8.76 -6.79 -13.98
N LEU A 70 -9.41 -7.92 -14.21
CA LEU A 70 -9.80 -8.83 -13.13
C LEU A 70 -8.68 -9.81 -12.81
N VAL A 71 -8.44 -10.04 -11.52
CA VAL A 71 -7.51 -11.05 -11.00
C VAL A 71 -8.32 -12.22 -10.46
N ARG A 72 -8.05 -13.42 -10.98
CA ARG A 72 -8.70 -14.67 -10.61
C ARG A 72 -7.85 -15.46 -9.62
N LYS A 73 -8.45 -16.49 -9.00
CA LYS A 73 -7.81 -17.32 -7.97
C LYS A 73 -6.47 -17.93 -8.39
N ASN A 74 -6.34 -18.33 -9.65
CA ASN A 74 -5.16 -19.02 -10.18
C ASN A 74 -4.20 -18.08 -10.92
N ASP A 75 -4.49 -16.78 -10.95
CA ASP A 75 -3.63 -15.81 -11.62
C ASP A 75 -2.42 -15.50 -10.74
N ASP A 76 -1.29 -15.23 -11.40
CA ASP A 76 -0.19 -14.51 -10.77
C ASP A 76 -0.54 -13.02 -10.77
N TYR A 77 -1.01 -12.51 -9.62
CA TYR A 77 -1.42 -11.11 -9.51
C TYR A 77 -0.24 -10.15 -9.73
N ILE A 78 1.02 -10.55 -9.44
CA ILE A 78 2.20 -9.72 -9.68
C ILE A 78 2.44 -9.56 -11.18
N LYS A 79 2.24 -10.63 -11.96
CA LYS A 79 2.29 -10.56 -13.43
C LYS A 79 1.19 -9.63 -13.96
N VAL A 80 -0.05 -9.82 -13.49
CA VAL A 80 -1.20 -8.99 -13.90
C VAL A 80 -0.99 -7.50 -13.54
N TYR A 81 -0.45 -7.23 -12.36
CA TYR A 81 -0.04 -5.91 -11.87
C TYR A 81 1.03 -5.28 -12.77
N THR A 82 2.08 -6.04 -13.10
CA THR A 82 3.18 -5.58 -13.95
C THR A 82 2.71 -5.28 -15.38
N ASP A 83 1.81 -6.09 -15.94
CA ASP A 83 1.20 -5.82 -17.25
C ASP A 83 0.46 -4.47 -17.24
N CYS A 84 -0.33 -4.19 -16.20
CA CYS A 84 -1.06 -2.93 -16.08
C CYS A 84 -0.15 -1.72 -15.86
N LEU A 85 0.91 -1.88 -15.05
CA LEU A 85 1.95 -0.86 -14.91
C LEU A 85 2.57 -0.52 -16.26
N ASN A 86 2.82 -1.51 -17.12
CA ASN A 86 3.48 -1.29 -18.41
C ASN A 86 2.66 -0.42 -19.37
N GLU A 87 1.35 -0.32 -19.18
CA GLU A 87 0.45 0.49 -20.01
C GLU A 87 0.31 1.94 -19.55
N CYS A 88 0.89 2.31 -18.39
CA CYS A 88 0.76 3.63 -17.79
C CYS A 88 2.11 4.34 -17.63
N THR A 89 2.03 5.65 -17.39
CA THR A 89 3.19 6.50 -17.05
C THR A 89 3.27 6.71 -15.55
N TYR A 90 2.12 6.91 -14.90
CA TYR A 90 1.99 7.17 -13.48
C TYR A 90 1.38 5.97 -12.76
N CYS A 91 1.72 5.79 -11.49
CA CYS A 91 1.06 4.82 -10.63
C CYS A 91 0.82 5.38 -9.22
N PHE A 92 -0.23 4.89 -8.58
CA PHE A 92 -0.55 5.14 -7.18
C PHE A 92 -0.82 3.80 -6.50
N ILE A 93 0.04 3.41 -5.57
CA ILE A 93 0.05 2.07 -4.98
C ILE A 93 -0.39 2.17 -3.53
N ILE A 94 -1.42 1.40 -3.18
CA ILE A 94 -1.94 1.25 -1.83
C ILE A 94 -1.75 -0.21 -1.45
N ALA A 95 -0.96 -0.45 -0.42
CA ALA A 95 -0.69 -1.80 0.06
C ALA A 95 -0.25 -1.72 1.51
N PRO A 96 -0.42 -2.79 2.29
CA PRO A 96 0.11 -2.85 3.63
C PRO A 96 1.65 -2.80 3.64
N GLU A 97 2.22 -2.23 4.71
CA GLU A 97 3.66 -2.19 4.95
C GLU A 97 4.20 -3.54 5.45
N PHE A 98 3.36 -4.33 6.12
CA PHE A 98 3.77 -5.63 6.66
C PHE A 98 4.14 -6.61 5.53
N SER A 99 5.03 -7.55 5.85
CA SER A 99 5.56 -8.52 4.87
C SER A 99 6.12 -7.86 3.59
N SER A 100 6.55 -6.59 3.69
CA SER A 100 7.15 -5.80 2.63
C SER A 100 6.29 -5.65 1.36
N HIS A 101 4.96 -5.77 1.45
CA HIS A 101 4.09 -5.74 0.27
C HIS A 101 4.16 -4.40 -0.47
N LEU A 102 3.96 -3.28 0.25
CA LEU A 102 4.08 -1.94 -0.32
C LEU A 102 5.48 -1.66 -0.89
N TYR A 103 6.53 -2.10 -0.19
CA TYR A 103 7.91 -1.95 -0.65
C TYR A 103 8.14 -2.69 -1.98
N ASN A 104 7.77 -3.96 -2.05
CA ASN A 104 8.00 -4.81 -3.23
C ASN A 104 7.23 -4.29 -4.46
N LEU A 105 5.97 -3.90 -4.29
CA LEU A 105 5.14 -3.37 -5.38
C LEU A 105 5.67 -2.02 -5.88
N THR A 106 6.06 -1.14 -4.96
CA THR A 106 6.66 0.16 -5.29
C THR A 106 8.02 -0.03 -5.98
N LYS A 107 8.80 -1.02 -5.56
CA LYS A 107 10.07 -1.37 -6.20
C LYS A 107 9.85 -1.83 -7.64
N ILE A 108 8.89 -2.73 -7.88
CA ILE A 108 8.53 -3.17 -9.24
C ILE A 108 8.16 -1.97 -10.11
N ALA A 109 7.33 -1.05 -9.61
CA ALA A 109 6.95 0.16 -10.36
C ALA A 109 8.16 1.04 -10.69
N LYS A 110 9.05 1.26 -9.72
CA LYS A 110 10.28 2.05 -9.91
C LYS A 110 11.24 1.39 -10.92
N ASP A 111 11.44 0.08 -10.82
CA ASP A 111 12.29 -0.69 -11.72
C ASP A 111 11.74 -0.68 -13.17
N ASN A 112 10.42 -0.53 -13.34
CA ASN A 112 9.77 -0.36 -14.64
C ASN A 112 9.68 1.12 -15.10
N GLY A 113 10.40 2.03 -14.44
CA GLY A 113 10.49 3.44 -14.84
C GLY A 113 9.18 4.23 -14.67
N LYS A 114 8.29 3.79 -13.78
CA LYS A 114 7.00 4.46 -13.53
C LYS A 114 7.17 5.63 -12.57
N ILE A 115 6.38 6.68 -12.77
CA ILE A 115 6.30 7.81 -11.84
C ILE A 115 5.31 7.44 -10.73
N ILE A 116 5.82 7.32 -9.51
CA ILE A 116 5.03 6.99 -8.32
C ILE A 116 4.44 8.28 -7.75
N LEU A 117 3.12 8.36 -7.64
CA LEU A 117 2.38 9.51 -7.09
C LEU A 117 2.03 9.37 -5.60
N SER A 118 2.43 8.26 -4.99
CA SER A 118 2.34 8.00 -3.55
C SER A 118 3.73 8.22 -2.89
N ILE A 119 3.99 7.54 -1.78
CA ILE A 119 5.30 7.57 -1.12
C ILE A 119 6.36 6.78 -1.91
N ASP A 120 7.61 7.25 -1.85
CA ASP A 120 8.75 6.58 -2.49
C ASP A 120 9.35 5.48 -1.60
N LEU A 121 10.34 4.74 -2.12
CA LEU A 121 10.98 3.64 -1.37
C LEU A 121 11.64 4.12 -0.07
N GLY A 122 12.23 5.32 -0.04
CA GLY A 122 12.87 5.86 1.15
C GLY A 122 11.86 6.11 2.27
N GLY A 123 10.73 6.75 1.92
CA GLY A 123 9.64 7.00 2.85
C GLY A 123 8.98 5.71 3.34
N ILE A 124 8.81 4.69 2.48
CA ILE A 124 8.26 3.38 2.88
C ILE A 124 9.16 2.71 3.91
N VAL A 125 10.47 2.64 3.65
CA VAL A 125 11.43 2.01 4.58
C VAL A 125 11.44 2.74 5.92
N LEU A 126 11.42 4.07 5.91
CA LEU A 126 11.39 4.85 7.14
C LEU A 126 10.10 4.64 7.94
N GLY A 127 8.94 4.60 7.27
CA GLY A 127 7.63 4.40 7.92
C GLY A 127 7.40 2.97 8.42
N ALA A 128 8.04 1.97 7.81
CA ALA A 128 7.90 0.57 8.23
C ALA A 128 8.58 0.26 9.58
N HIS A 129 9.56 1.06 10.00
CA HIS A 129 10.34 0.83 11.23
C HIS A 129 10.05 1.88 12.31
N LYS A 130 9.11 1.57 13.22
CA LYS A 130 8.68 2.49 14.31
C LYS A 130 9.82 3.19 15.06
N LEU A 131 10.90 2.47 15.37
CA LEU A 131 12.06 3.04 16.06
C LEU A 131 12.84 4.03 15.19
N GLU A 132 13.02 3.72 13.90
CA GLU A 132 13.68 4.62 12.96
C GLU A 132 12.81 5.84 12.65
N THR A 133 11.49 5.65 12.53
CA THR A 133 10.52 6.76 12.43
C THR A 133 10.62 7.70 13.64
N TYR A 134 10.67 7.14 14.85
CA TYR A 134 10.85 7.91 16.08
C TYR A 134 12.16 8.71 16.07
N LYS A 135 13.29 8.07 15.74
CA LYS A 135 14.59 8.76 15.63
C LYS A 135 14.55 9.89 14.62
N PHE A 136 13.93 9.65 13.46
CA PHE A 136 13.76 10.68 12.43
C PHE A 136 12.97 11.89 12.96
N PHE A 137 11.87 11.66 13.66
CA PHE A 137 11.09 12.75 14.25
C PHE A 137 11.84 13.51 15.34
N MET A 138 12.61 12.82 16.19
CA MET A 138 13.45 13.46 17.21
C MET A 138 14.50 14.38 16.59
N VAL A 139 15.18 13.95 15.52
CA VAL A 139 16.17 14.77 14.81
C VAL A 139 15.52 16.01 14.16
N ASN A 140 14.24 15.93 13.80
CA ASN A 140 13.50 17.02 13.17
C ASN A 140 12.66 17.84 14.17
N ASN A 141 12.90 17.69 15.48
CA ASN A 141 12.17 18.41 16.55
C ASN A 141 10.65 18.24 16.51
N ALA A 142 10.16 17.12 15.97
CA ALA A 142 8.75 16.78 16.01
C ALA A 142 8.39 16.10 17.34
N SER A 143 7.35 16.60 18.00
CA SER A 143 6.87 16.02 19.27
C SER A 143 6.32 14.62 19.02
N THR A 144 6.84 13.61 19.74
CA THR A 144 6.44 12.21 19.59
C THR A 144 6.35 11.51 20.93
N PRO A 145 5.51 10.46 21.05
CA PRO A 145 5.52 9.60 22.23
C PRO A 145 6.90 8.95 22.40
N LYS A 146 7.37 8.85 23.64
CA LYS A 146 8.61 8.12 23.95
C LYS A 146 8.52 6.71 23.38
N THR A 147 9.53 6.33 22.60
CA THR A 147 9.57 5.03 21.91
C THR A 147 10.86 4.32 22.26
N TYR A 148 10.75 3.04 22.64
CA TYR A 148 11.88 2.23 23.09
C TYR A 148 11.94 0.92 22.31
N HIS A 149 13.15 0.41 22.10
CA HIS A 149 13.37 -0.95 21.66
C HIS A 149 13.43 -1.86 22.88
N ILE A 150 12.46 -2.77 23.02
CA ILE A 150 12.43 -3.70 24.15
C ILE A 150 13.48 -4.80 23.91
N PRO A 151 14.48 -4.96 24.79
CA PRO A 151 15.43 -6.05 24.66
C PRO A 151 14.75 -7.40 24.94
N PHE A 152 15.14 -8.41 24.17
CA PHE A 152 14.75 -9.80 24.39
C PHE A 152 15.90 -10.54 25.07
N LYS A 153 15.59 -11.31 26.12
CA LYS A 153 16.51 -12.25 26.78
C LYS A 153 15.86 -13.63 26.76
N GLU A 154 16.54 -14.62 26.18
CA GLU A 154 16.09 -16.03 26.18
C GLU A 154 14.61 -16.20 25.71
N ASN A 155 14.24 -15.54 24.61
CA ASN A 155 12.88 -15.49 24.05
C ASN A 155 11.80 -14.83 24.92
N ASN A 156 12.14 -14.24 26.06
CA ASN A 156 11.24 -13.41 26.85
C ASN A 156 11.61 -11.93 26.70
N PHE A 157 10.59 -11.06 26.66
CA PHE A 157 10.83 -9.62 26.69
C PHE A 157 11.23 -9.20 28.11
N ASP A 158 12.16 -8.24 28.22
CA ASP A 158 12.62 -7.74 29.51
C ASP A 158 11.51 -6.93 30.21
N LEU A 159 10.72 -7.61 31.06
CA LEU A 159 9.59 -7.01 31.76
C LEU A 159 10.03 -5.87 32.69
N GLN A 160 11.23 -5.97 33.29
CA GLN A 160 11.76 -4.92 34.15
C GLN A 160 12.04 -3.64 33.37
N PHE A 161 12.63 -3.78 32.17
CA PHE A 161 12.80 -2.65 31.26
C PHE A 161 11.47 -1.97 30.92
N VAL A 162 10.41 -2.74 30.63
CA VAL A 162 9.08 -2.18 30.32
C VAL A 162 8.52 -1.42 31.52
N LEU A 163 8.52 -2.02 32.71
CA LEU A 163 7.96 -1.40 33.92
C LEU A 163 8.67 -0.09 34.29
N GLN A 164 9.99 -0.03 34.16
CA GLN A 164 10.78 1.17 34.46
C GLN A 164 10.46 2.34 33.53
N ASN A 165 10.18 2.07 32.26
CA ASN A 165 9.95 3.10 31.24
C ASN A 165 8.46 3.47 31.05
N LEU A 166 7.53 2.74 31.67
CA LEU A 166 6.09 3.10 31.68
C LEU A 166 5.75 4.19 32.69
N THR A 167 6.54 4.33 33.76
CA THR A 167 6.28 5.28 34.87
C THR A 167 6.98 6.64 34.70
N SER A 168 7.70 6.85 33.60
CA SER A 168 8.56 8.02 33.34
C SER A 168 8.08 8.88 32.19
#